data_AF-A0A7V3HX84-F1
#
_entry.id   AF-A0A7V3HX84-F1
#
_cell.length_a   1.000
_cell.length_b   1.000
_cell.length_c   1.000
_cell.angle_alpha   90.00
_cell.angle_beta   90.00
_cell.angle_gamma   90.00
#
_symmetry.space_group_name_H-M   'P 1'
#
loop_
_entity.id
_entity.type
_entity.pdbx_description
1 polymer ?
#
loop_
_entity_poly.entity_id
_entity_poly.type
_entity_poly.pdbx_seq_one_letter_code
_entity_poly.pdbx_strand_id
1 'polypeptide(L)' 'MAEMLKDKVVVISGVGPGLGTTLAHRCANEGADLVLAARTLDRLEAVAKQV' A
#
# COMPACT_ATOMS: atom_id res chain seq x y z
N MET A 1 -9.23 17.24 3.18
CA MET A 1 -7.90 16.83 3.70
C MET A 1 -6.94 16.92 2.53
N ALA A 2 -5.71 17.39 2.73
CA ALA A 2 -4.76 17.53 1.63
C ALA A 2 -4.26 16.14 1.22
N GLU A 3 -4.49 15.72 -0.02
CA GLU A 3 -3.97 14.48 -0.58
C GLU A 3 -2.46 14.66 -0.82
N MET A 4 -1.62 14.43 0.19
CA MET A 4 -0.18 14.73 0.11
C MET A 4 0.54 13.88 -0.93
N LEU A 5 -0.02 12.73 -1.28
CA LEU A 5 0.56 11.75 -2.20
C LEU A 5 -0.21 11.62 -3.52
N LYS A 6 -1.10 12.56 -3.82
CA LYS A 6 -1.82 12.60 -5.09
C LYS A 6 -0.86 12.54 -6.28
N ASP A 7 -1.19 11.73 -7.27
CA ASP A 7 -0.42 11.53 -8.50
C ASP A 7 1.02 11.02 -8.24
N LYS A 8 1.25 10.38 -7.07
CA LYS A 8 2.53 9.73 -6.72
C LYS A 8 2.38 8.22 -6.74
N VAL A 9 3.42 7.56 -7.22
CA VAL A 9 3.59 6.11 -7.11
C VAL A 9 4.45 5.78 -5.90
N VAL A 10 3.93 4.94 -5.00
CA VAL A 10 4.63 4.49 -3.78
C VAL A 10 4.89 2.99 -3.86
N VAL A 11 6.16 2.62 -3.78
CA VAL A 11 6.59 1.20 -3.78
C VAL A 11 6.83 0.75 -2.35
N ILE A 12 6.08 -0.25 -1.90
CA ILE A 12 6.20 -0.83 -0.56
C ILE A 12 6.73 -2.25 -0.68
N SER A 13 7.96 -2.46 -0.22
CA SER A 13 8.59 -3.78 -0.15
C SER A 13 8.41 -4.42 1.23
N GLY A 14 8.33 -5.75 1.27
CA GLY A 14 8.17 -6.49 2.52
C GLY A 14 6.77 -6.34 3.13
N VAL A 15 5.72 -6.33 2.30
CA VAL A 15 4.33 -6.18 2.80
C VAL A 15 3.95 -7.38 3.70
N GLY A 16 3.88 -7.09 5.00
CA GLY A 16 3.55 -8.03 6.06
C GLY A 16 2.34 -7.56 6.88
N PRO A 17 1.91 -8.34 7.89
CA PRO A 17 0.72 -8.05 8.68
C PRO A 17 0.87 -6.83 9.61
N GLY A 18 2.10 -6.34 9.79
CA GLY A 18 2.40 -5.13 10.55
C GLY A 18 2.47 -3.90 9.66
N LEU A 19 3.60 -3.21 9.71
CA LEU A 19 3.79 -1.88 9.11
C LEU A 19 3.49 -1.81 7.61
N GLY A 20 3.88 -2.82 6.83
CA GLY A 20 3.68 -2.79 5.37
C GLY A 20 2.21 -2.62 4.97
N THR A 21 1.31 -3.32 5.66
CA THR A 21 -0.14 -3.19 5.42
C THR A 21 -0.65 -1.81 5.88
N THR A 22 -0.25 -1.35 7.07
CA THR A 22 -0.64 -0.03 7.59
C THR A 22 -0.18 1.12 6.69
N LEU A 23 1.03 1.02 6.13
CA LEU A 23 1.56 2.02 5.20
C LEU A 23 0.81 2.02 3.88
N ALA A 24 0.50 0.85 3.31
CA ALA A 24 -0.32 0.76 2.10
C ALA A 24 -1.65 1.50 2.29
N HIS A 25 -2.36 1.22 3.39
CA HIS A 25 -3.61 1.89 3.75
C HIS A 25 -3.49 3.41 3.87
N ARG A 26 -2.47 3.90 4.57
CA ARG A 26 -2.26 5.35 4.70
C ARG A 26 -1.92 5.99 3.37
N CYS A 27 -1.04 5.37 2.58
CA CYS A 27 -0.63 5.93 1.29
C CYS A 27 -1.78 5.96 0.28
N ALA A 28 -2.62 4.92 0.22
CA ALA A 28 -3.83 4.92 -0.60
C ALA A 28 -4.80 6.03 -0.19
N ASN A 29 -5.06 6.20 1.11
CA ASN A 29 -5.92 7.27 1.63
C ASN A 29 -5.40 8.69 1.32
N GLU A 30 -4.10 8.83 1.09
CA GLU A 30 -3.45 10.10 0.71
C GLU A 30 -3.40 10.30 -0.83
N GLY A 31 -4.01 9.41 -1.62
CA GLY A 31 -4.16 9.52 -3.07
C GLY A 31 -3.02 8.92 -3.90
N ALA A 32 -2.21 8.03 -3.31
CA ALA A 32 -1.09 7.40 -4.01
C ALA A 32 -1.52 6.17 -4.83
N ASP A 33 -0.87 5.98 -5.97
CA ASP A 33 -0.82 4.69 -6.67
C ASP A 33 0.19 3.77 -5.98
N LEU A 34 -0.19 2.53 -5.69
CA LEU A 34 0.63 1.63 -4.89
C LEU A 34 1.23 0.48 -5.70
N VAL A 35 2.49 0.16 -5.41
CA VAL A 35 3.14 -1.09 -5.84
C VAL A 35 3.53 -1.88 -4.59
N LEU A 36 2.94 -3.05 -4.42
CA LEU A 36 3.15 -3.91 -3.26
C LEU A 36 4.06 -5.10 -3.63
N ALA A 37 5.13 -5.31 -2.86
CA ALA A 37 6.05 -6.42 -3.07
C ALA A 37 6.26 -7.24 -1.79
N ALA A 38 6.00 -8.55 -1.86
CA ALA A 38 6.21 -9.49 -0.77
C ALA A 38 6.43 -10.91 -1.34
N ARG A 39 6.85 -11.84 -0.48
CA ARG A 39 7.09 -13.25 -0.86
C ARG A 39 5.81 -14.06 -1.04
N THR A 40 4.70 -13.62 -0.50
CA THR A 40 3.44 -14.37 -0.44
C THR A 40 2.37 -13.66 -1.22
N LEU A 41 1.92 -14.25 -2.33
CA LEU A 41 0.94 -13.67 -3.24
C LEU A 41 -0.41 -13.40 -2.56
N ASP A 42 -0.94 -14.38 -1.82
CA ASP A 42 -2.23 -14.26 -1.13
C ASP A 42 -2.32 -13.03 -0.23
N ARG A 43 -1.19 -12.66 0.40
CA ARG A 43 -1.11 -11.45 1.22
C ARG A 43 -1.15 -10.19 0.37
N LEU A 44 -0.43 -10.16 -0.75
CA LEU A 44 -0.47 -9.02 -1.66
C LEU A 44 -1.87 -8.79 -2.20
N GLU A 45 -2.56 -9.85 -2.62
CA GLU A 45 -3.94 -9.77 -3.08
C GLU A 45 -4.90 -9.34 -1.97
N ALA A 46 -4.73 -9.86 -0.75
CA ALA A 46 -5.56 -9.48 0.38
C ALA A 46 -5.42 -7.99 0.71
N VAL A 47 -4.21 -7.44 0.70
CA VAL A 47 -3.98 -6.01 0.95
C VAL A 47 -4.47 -5.16 -0.21
N ALA A 48 -4.22 -5.58 -1.46
CA ALA A 48 -4.66 -4.87 -2.66
C ALA A 48 -6.19 -4.73 -2.75
N LYS A 49 -6.95 -5.67 -2.19
CA LYS A 49 -8.43 -5.59 -2.13
C LYS A 49 -8.95 -4.61 -1.07
N GLN A 50 -8.10 -4.12 -0.18
CA GLN A 50 -8.49 -3.25 0.93
C GLN A 50 -8.07 -1.80 0.75
N VAL A 51 -7.25 -1.49 -0.27
CA VAL A 51 -6.74 -0.15 -0.57
C VAL A 51 -7.38 0.43 -1.83
#